data_AF-A0A0P9MGW0-F1
#
_entry.id   AF-A0A0P9MGW0-F1
#
_cell.length_a   1.000
_cell.length_b   1.000
_cell.length_c   1.000
_cell.angle_alpha   90.00
_cell.angle_beta   90.00
_cell.angle_gamma   90.00
#
_symmetry.space_group_name_H-M   'P 1'
#
loop_
_entity.id
_entity.type
_entity.pdbx_description
1 polymer ?
#
loop_
_entity_poly.entity_id
_entity_poly.type
_entity_poly.pdbx_seq_one_letter_code
_entity_poly.pdbx_strand_id
1 'polypeptide(L)'
;MGQGRTLQPYVRVAVAHEFVNRNEVKVNDNVFNNDLSGSRGELGAGVSVSLSDNLQLHADFDYSNSDAIEQPWGASAGLRYSW
;
A
#
# COMPACT_ATOMS: atom_id res chain seq x y z
N MET A 1 -23.46 -17.54 -20.46
CA MET A 1 -22.48 -17.18 -19.41
C MET A 1 -21.09 -17.47 -19.95
N GLY A 2 -20.64 -16.62 -20.88
CA GLY A 2 -19.47 -16.90 -21.73
C GLY A 2 -18.29 -16.00 -21.40
N GLN A 3 -17.10 -16.57 -21.54
CA GLN A 3 -15.77 -15.93 -21.52
C GLN A 3 -15.27 -15.48 -20.14
N GLY A 4 -14.74 -16.44 -19.37
CA GLY A 4 -13.51 -16.36 -18.56
C GLY A 4 -13.31 -15.20 -17.56
N ARG A 5 -14.31 -14.35 -17.38
CA ARG A 5 -14.17 -13.10 -16.65
C ARG A 5 -14.52 -13.28 -15.18
N THR A 6 -13.49 -13.35 -14.35
CA THR A 6 -13.64 -13.54 -12.90
C THR A 6 -13.26 -12.24 -12.18
N LEU A 7 -14.24 -11.67 -11.46
CA LEU A 7 -14.09 -10.51 -10.59
C LEU A 7 -13.82 -10.97 -9.15
N GLN A 8 -12.75 -10.45 -8.55
CA GLN A 8 -12.31 -10.81 -7.21
C GLN A 8 -12.10 -9.52 -6.39
N PRO A 9 -13.12 -9.08 -5.63
CA PRO A 9 -12.95 -8.00 -4.66
C PRO A 9 -12.18 -8.51 -3.43
N TYR A 10 -11.33 -7.66 -2.84
CA TYR A 10 -10.61 -7.97 -1.61
C TYR A 10 -10.36 -6.73 -0.76
N VAL A 11 -10.07 -6.97 0.52
CA VAL A 11 -9.64 -5.96 1.48
C VAL A 11 -8.31 -6.39 2.11
N ARG A 12 -7.50 -5.42 2.51
CA ARG A 12 -6.20 -5.62 3.14
C ARG A 12 -6.12 -4.78 4.41
N VAL A 13 -5.57 -5.36 5.46
CA VAL A 13 -5.24 -4.67 6.69
C VAL A 13 -3.80 -5.04 7.02
N ALA A 14 -2.95 -4.05 7.22
CA ALA A 14 -1.57 -4.24 7.58
C ALA A 14 -1.19 -3.29 8.72
N VAL A 15 -0.26 -3.75 9.55
CA VAL A 15 0.34 -2.94 10.61
C VAL A 15 1.84 -3.09 10.46
N ALA A 16 2.51 -1.97 10.24
CA ALA A 16 3.97 -1.93 10.22
C ALA A 16 4.44 -1.34 11.56
N HIS A 17 5.33 -2.06 12.23
CA HIS A 17 5.97 -1.58 13.46
C HIS A 17 7.48 -1.56 13.25
N GLU A 18 8.08 -0.38 13.32
CA GLU A 18 9.53 -0.24 13.19
C GLU A 18 10.21 -0.44 14.55
N PHE A 19 10.93 -1.56 14.70
CA PHE A 19 11.64 -1.90 15.94
C PHE A 19 13.03 -1.24 16.05
N VAL A 20 13.49 -0.54 15.00
CA VAL A 20 14.83 0.03 14.91
C VAL A 20 14.82 1.47 15.38
N ASN A 21 15.13 1.67 16.67
CA ASN A 21 15.46 2.99 17.20
C ASN A 21 16.94 3.29 16.89
N ARG A 22 17.22 4.31 16.04
CA ARG A 22 18.46 5.13 15.95
C ARG A 22 18.88 5.42 14.49
N ASN A 23 18.25 6.40 13.85
CA ASN A 23 18.89 7.14 12.76
C ASN A 23 18.77 8.64 13.04
N GLU A 24 19.68 9.15 13.88
CA GLU A 24 19.81 10.58 14.16
C GLU A 24 20.58 11.22 12.98
N VAL A 25 19.87 11.77 11.99
CA VAL A 25 20.49 12.58 10.93
C VAL A 25 20.40 14.06 11.33
N LYS A 26 21.49 14.60 11.86
CA LYS A 26 21.63 16.04 12.16
C LYS A 26 22.01 16.82 10.91
N VAL A 27 21.16 17.77 10.49
CA VAL A 27 21.53 18.81 9.50
C VAL A 27 21.19 20.19 10.07
N ASN A 28 22.23 20.98 10.34
CA ASN A 28 22.19 22.43 10.59
C ASN A 28 21.34 22.91 11.80
N ASP A 29 21.72 22.48 13.02
CA ASP A 29 21.16 22.92 14.32
C ASP A 29 19.64 22.78 14.52
N ASN A 30 18.94 22.18 13.56
CA ASN A 30 17.55 21.81 13.67
C ASN A 30 17.49 20.31 13.96
N VAL A 31 17.14 19.96 15.19
CA VAL A 31 16.81 18.59 15.57
C VAL A 31 15.48 18.25 14.92
N PHE A 32 15.50 17.72 13.71
CA PHE A 32 14.36 16.98 13.18
C PHE A 32 14.26 15.70 14.03
N ASN A 33 13.40 15.76 15.05
CA ASN A 33 12.99 14.59 15.80
C ASN A 33 12.17 13.71 14.84
N ASN A 34 12.87 12.88 14.07
CA ASN A 34 12.24 11.83 13.32
C ASN A 34 12.09 10.66 14.30
N ASP A 35 11.10 10.78 15.19
CA ASP A 35 10.55 9.65 15.91
C ASP A 35 9.84 8.74 14.89
N LEU A 36 10.63 8.01 14.10
CA LEU A 36 10.19 6.87 13.29
C LEU A 36 9.87 5.65 14.17
N SER A 37 9.98 5.78 15.49
CA SER A 37 9.44 4.83 16.46
C SER A 37 7.90 4.95 16.50
N GLY A 38 7.25 4.57 15.41
CA GLY A 38 5.80 4.69 15.23
C GLY A 38 5.20 3.42 14.68
N SER A 39 4.03 3.02 15.20
CA SER A 39 3.24 1.95 14.58
C SER A 39 2.40 2.59 13.48
N ARG A 40 2.57 2.13 12.24
CA ARG A 40 1.80 2.57 11.09
C ARG A 40 0.67 1.60 10.82
N GLY A 41 -0.56 2.13 10.80
CA GLY A 41 -1.74 1.39 10.36
C GLY A 41 -1.95 1.57 8.86
N GLU A 42 -2.27 0.49 8.17
CA GLU A 42 -2.58 0.49 6.74
C GLU A 42 -3.88 -0.29 6.50
N LEU A 43 -4.79 0.32 5.75
CA LEU A 43 -6.05 -0.26 5.32
C LEU A 43 -6.13 -0.13 3.82
N GLY A 44 -6.57 -1.17 3.12
CA GLY A 44 -6.70 -1.12 1.67
C GLY A 44 -7.89 -1.93 1.18
N ALA A 45 -8.36 -1.58 0.00
CA ALA A 45 -9.39 -2.31 -0.72
C ALA A 45 -9.03 -2.34 -2.20
N GLY A 46 -9.34 -3.44 -2.86
CA GLY A 46 -8.98 -3.62 -4.25
C GLY A 46 -9.90 -4.58 -4.97
N VAL A 47 -9.76 -4.59 -6.28
CA VAL A 47 -10.49 -5.48 -7.16
C VAL A 47 -9.56 -6.01 -8.22
N SER A 48 -9.59 -7.32 -8.43
CA SER A 48 -8.87 -7.98 -9.52
C SER A 48 -9.86 -8.59 -10.51
N VAL A 49 -9.59 -8.42 -11.80
CA VAL A 49 -10.36 -8.98 -12.90
C VAL A 49 -9.43 -9.80 -13.79
N SER A 50 -9.72 -11.09 -13.91
CA SER A 50 -9.18 -11.87 -15.03
C SER A 50 -10.07 -11.64 -16.24
N LEU A 51 -9.51 -11.13 -17.34
CA LEU A 51 -10.23 -10.94 -18.60
C LEU A 51 -10.18 -12.20 -19.47
N SER A 52 -9.04 -12.88 -19.42
CA SER A 52 -8.70 -14.12 -20.13
C SER A 52 -7.63 -14.88 -19.31
N ASP A 53 -7.30 -16.12 -19.69
CA ASP A 53 -6.24 -16.92 -19.03
C ASP A 53 -4.87 -16.22 -19.01
N ASN A 54 -4.64 -15.33 -19.96
CA ASN A 54 -3.38 -14.61 -20.16
C ASN A 54 -3.45 -13.12 -19.77
N LEU A 55 -4.61 -12.58 -19.38
CA LEU A 55 -4.75 -11.15 -19.09
C LEU A 55 -5.48 -10.93 -17.77
N GLN A 56 -4.79 -10.29 -16.83
CA GLN A 56 -5.31 -9.93 -15.52
C GLN A 56 -5.11 -8.43 -15.28
N LEU A 57 -6.10 -7.82 -14.65
CA LEU A 57 -6.12 -6.43 -14.24
C LEU A 57 -6.36 -6.36 -12.73
N HIS A 58 -5.77 -5.38 -12.08
CA HIS A 58 -6.13 -5.04 -10.70
C HIS A 58 -6.10 -3.54 -10.48
N ALA A 59 -6.95 -3.09 -9.57
CA ALA A 59 -6.97 -1.73 -9.07
C ALA A 59 -7.13 -1.77 -7.56
N ASP A 60 -6.35 -0.95 -6.88
CA ASP A 60 -6.17 -0.94 -5.44
C ASP A 60 -6.24 0.49 -4.94
N PHE A 61 -6.86 0.66 -3.78
CA PHE A 61 -6.82 1.87 -3.00
C PHE A 61 -6.33 1.53 -1.60
N ASP A 62 -5.41 2.33 -1.09
CA ASP A 62 -4.83 2.19 0.23
C ASP A 62 -4.95 3.49 1.01
N TYR A 63 -5.14 3.36 2.30
CA TYR A 63 -5.23 4.43 3.27
C TYR A 63 -4.26 4.09 4.40
N SER A 64 -3.37 5.01 4.70
CA SER A 64 -2.42 4.83 5.78
C SER A 64 -2.42 6.03 6.69
N ASN A 65 -2.47 5.77 7.99
CA ASN A 65 -2.42 6.79 9.00
C ASN A 65 -1.24 6.50 9.93
N SER A 66 -0.37 7.49 10.07
CA SER A 66 0.80 7.49 10.95
C SER A 66 0.92 8.86 11.60
N ASP A 67 1.42 8.90 12.83
CA ASP A 67 1.67 10.16 13.56
C ASP A 67 2.67 11.11 12.85
N ALA A 68 3.42 10.62 11.85
CA ALA A 68 4.51 11.35 11.19
C ALA A 68 4.39 11.56 9.67
N ILE A 69 3.36 11.04 8.98
CA ILE A 69 3.28 11.09 7.50
C ILE A 69 1.95 11.67 7.02
N GLU A 70 2.01 12.83 6.39
CA GLU A 70 0.90 13.65 5.87
C GLU A 70 0.21 13.13 4.59
N GLN A 71 0.56 11.93 4.09
CA GLN A 71 -0.04 11.38 2.87
C GLN A 71 -1.00 10.22 3.21
N PRO A 72 -2.30 10.51 3.40
CA PRO A 72 -3.23 9.56 4.02
C PRO A 72 -3.77 8.50 3.05
N TRP A 73 -3.59 8.64 1.74
CA TRP A 73 -4.12 7.70 0.76
C TRP A 73 -3.18 7.48 -0.44
N GLY A 74 -3.25 6.28 -0.99
CA GLY A 74 -2.59 5.85 -2.21
C GLY A 74 -3.57 5.08 -3.09
N ALA A 75 -3.28 5.07 -4.39
CA ALA A 75 -4.01 4.27 -5.35
C ALA A 75 -3.01 3.65 -6.31
N SER A 76 -3.25 2.40 -6.68
CA SER A 76 -2.45 1.70 -7.66
C SER A 76 -3.33 0.90 -8.62
N ALA A 77 -2.85 0.72 -9.83
CA ALA A 77 -3.49 -0.13 -10.82
C ALA A 77 -2.41 -0.87 -11.59
N GLY A 78 -2.68 -2.12 -11.95
CA GLY A 78 -1.74 -2.95 -12.67
C GLY A 78 -2.42 -3.84 -13.69
N LEU A 79 -1.65 -4.15 -14.72
CA LEU A 79 -2.01 -5.07 -15.78
C LEU A 79 -0.93 -6.13 -15.88
N ARG A 80 -1.34 -7.39 -15.93
CA ARG A 80 -0.47 -8.53 -16.11
C ARG A 80 -0.90 -9.30 -17.35
N TYR A 81 0.03 -9.43 -18.29
CA TYR A 81 -0.10 -10.31 -19.44
C TYR A 81 0.88 -11.49 -19.31
N SER A 82 0.48 -12.70 -19.68
CA SER A 82 1.32 -13.90 -19.64
C SER A 82 1.26 -14.61 -20.99
N TRP A 83 2.41 -14.89 -21.60
CA TRP A 83 2.56 -15.50 -22.93
C TRP A 83 2.96 -16.98 -22.84
#